data_AF-A0A9P6AX13-F1
#
_entry.id   AF-A0A9P6AX13-F1
#
_cell.length_a   1.000
_cell.length_b   1.000
_cell.length_c   1.000
_cell.angle_alpha   90.00
_cell.angle_beta   90.00
_cell.angle_gamma   90.00
#
_symmetry.space_group_name_H-M   'P 1'
#
loop_
_entity.id
_entity.type
_entity.pdbx_description
1 polymer ?
#
loop_
_entity_poly.entity_id
_entity_poly.type
_entity_poly.pdbx_seq_one_letter_code
_entity_poly.pdbx_strand_id
1 'polypeptide(L)'
;ALRAEWARSCTCMQRWMEEVRLLQEEMCRVLKFCDYHAAWWDARQTKWESGLPLDVRNGVWAYTTKQAAILCNRAKEFARIWVS
;
A
#
# COMPACT_ATOMS: atom_id res chain seq x y z
N ALA A 1 -39.29 1.67 -25.01
CA ALA A 1 -38.24 0.67 -24.76
C ALA A 1 -36.84 1.24 -24.97
N LEU A 2 -36.48 1.63 -26.21
CA LEU A 2 -35.11 2.03 -26.59
C LEU A 2 -34.43 3.10 -25.70
N ARG A 3 -35.14 4.18 -25.32
CA ARG A 3 -34.56 5.26 -24.48
C ARG A 3 -34.20 4.80 -23.07
N ALA A 4 -34.96 3.87 -22.49
CA ALA A 4 -34.72 3.36 -21.15
C ALA A 4 -33.52 2.40 -21.13
N GLU A 5 -33.37 1.58 -22.16
CA GLU A 5 -32.20 0.70 -22.34
C GLU A 5 -30.92 1.51 -22.59
N TRP A 6 -31.01 2.58 -23.40
CA TRP A 6 -29.90 3.51 -23.60
C TRP A 6 -29.48 4.20 -22.30
N ALA A 7 -30.44 4.74 -21.55
CA ALA A 7 -30.16 5.39 -20.27
C ALA A 7 -29.48 4.43 -19.28
N ARG A 8 -29.94 3.17 -19.21
CA ARG A 8 -29.30 2.14 -18.37
C ARG A 8 -27.88 1.82 -18.83
N SER A 9 -27.65 1.73 -20.14
CA SER A 9 -26.32 1.46 -20.68
C SER A 9 -25.35 2.60 -20.37
N CYS A 10 -25.81 3.84 -20.46
CA CYS A 10 -25.02 5.02 -20.08
C CYS A 10 -24.70 5.05 -18.58
N THR A 11 -25.63 4.71 -17.70
CA THR A 11 -25.36 4.67 -16.25
C THR A 11 -24.38 3.56 -15.86
N CYS A 12 -24.46 2.38 -16.48
CA CYS A 12 -23.45 1.32 -16.30
C CYS A 12 -22.07 1.78 -16.75
N MET A 13 -21.98 2.43 -17.92
CA MET A 13 -20.72 2.97 -18.42
C MET A 13 -20.12 4.00 -17.46
N GLN A 14 -20.93 4.98 -17.01
CA GLN A 14 -20.48 6.00 -16.05
C GLN A 14 -19.98 5.39 -14.75
N ARG A 15 -20.71 4.40 -14.20
CA ARG A 15 -20.32 3.70 -12.98
C ARG A 15 -19.00 2.95 -13.16
N TRP A 16 -18.81 2.24 -14.26
CA TRP A 16 -17.55 1.54 -14.51
C TRP A 16 -16.38 2.50 -14.67
N MET A 17 -16.59 3.65 -15.31
CA MET A 17 -15.58 4.70 -15.39
C MET A 17 -15.20 5.24 -14.00
N GLU A 18 -16.18 5.43 -13.12
CA GLU A 18 -15.94 5.82 -11.73
C GLU A 18 -15.18 4.75 -10.96
N GLU A 19 -15.56 3.48 -11.07
CA GLU A 19 -14.87 2.36 -10.42
C GLU A 19 -13.40 2.26 -10.86
N VAL A 20 -13.09 2.46 -12.14
CA VAL A 20 -11.70 2.51 -12.65
C VAL A 20 -10.92 3.66 -12.04
N ARG A 21 -11.54 4.85 -11.92
CA ARG A 21 -10.89 6.01 -11.31
C ARG A 21 -10.61 5.78 -9.82
N LEU A 22 -11.59 5.27 -9.08
CA LEU A 22 -11.44 4.96 -7.66
C LEU A 22 -10.33 3.93 -7.44
N LEU A 23 -10.23 2.91 -8.30
CA LEU A 23 -9.18 1.90 -8.22
C LEU A 23 -7.78 2.53 -8.35
N GLN A 24 -7.59 3.46 -9.28
CA GLN A 24 -6.31 4.19 -9.42
C GLN A 24 -5.98 5.02 -8.17
N GLU A 25 -6.98 5.68 -7.58
CA GLU A 25 -6.82 6.46 -6.35
C GLU A 25 -6.44 5.56 -5.17
N GLU A 26 -7.09 4.40 -5.03
CA GLU A 26 -6.76 3.43 -3.98
C GLU A 26 -5.35 2.84 -4.18
N MET A 27 -4.92 2.56 -5.41
CA MET A 27 -3.55 2.09 -5.65
C MET A 27 -2.50 3.15 -5.29
N CYS A 28 -2.77 4.43 -5.58
CA CYS A 28 -1.94 5.53 -5.09
C CYS A 28 -1.86 5.55 -3.55
N ARG A 29 -2.98 5.30 -2.86
CA ARG A 29 -3.01 5.23 -1.38
C ARG A 29 -2.25 4.03 -0.84
N VAL A 30 -2.38 2.86 -1.47
CA VAL A 30 -1.65 1.64 -1.08
C VAL A 30 -0.15 1.85 -1.17
N LEU A 31 0.36 2.46 -2.25
CA LEU A 31 1.78 2.77 -2.39
C LEU A 31 2.27 3.70 -1.30
N LYS A 32 1.55 4.81 -1.06
CA LYS A 32 1.86 5.76 0.02
C LYS A 32 1.84 5.11 1.40
N PHE A 33 0.89 4.20 1.64
CA PHE A 33 0.82 3.45 2.88
C PHE A 33 2.03 2.54 3.07
N CYS A 34 2.45 1.80 2.03
CA CYS A 34 3.63 0.96 2.11
C CYS A 34 4.89 1.78 2.43
N ASP A 35 5.10 2.92 1.78
CA ASP A 35 6.24 3.81 2.03
C ASP A 35 6.22 4.36 3.47
N TYR A 36 5.07 4.89 3.88
CA TYR A 36 4.87 5.39 5.25
C TYR A 36 5.15 4.30 6.30
N HIS A 37 4.62 3.10 6.08
CA HIS A 37 4.73 2.04 7.07
C HIS A 37 6.12 1.39 7.07
N ALA A 38 6.84 1.40 5.95
CA ALA A 38 8.26 1.03 5.92
C ALA A 38 9.08 2.00 6.79
N ALA A 39 8.91 3.31 6.59
CA ALA A 39 9.56 4.32 7.42
C ALA A 39 9.17 4.21 8.91
N TRP A 40 7.92 3.84 9.19
CA TRP A 40 7.47 3.57 10.56
C TRP A 40 8.22 2.41 11.21
N TRP A 41 8.54 1.35 10.46
CA TRP A 41 9.35 0.24 10.97
C TRP A 41 10.80 0.65 11.23
N ASP A 42 11.41 1.42 10.33
CA ASP A 42 12.78 1.92 10.50
C ASP A 42 12.91 2.81 11.74
N ALA A 43 11.95 3.73 11.94
CA ALA A 43 11.91 4.58 13.13
C ALA A 43 11.72 3.80 14.44
N ARG A 44 11.31 2.52 14.36
CA ARG A 44 11.07 1.68 15.54
C ARG A 44 12.29 0.88 15.97
N GLN A 45 13.34 0.82 15.15
CA GLN A 45 14.61 0.17 15.49
C GLN A 45 15.16 0.69 16.83
N THR A 46 15.12 2.00 17.03
CA THR A 46 15.71 2.68 18.20
C THR A 46 14.77 2.79 19.40
N LYS A 47 13.47 2.56 19.23
CA LYS A 47 12.46 2.76 20.30
C LYS A 47 12.48 1.70 21.39
N TRP A 48 13.09 0.54 21.12
CA TRP A 48 13.10 -0.60 22.05
C TRP A 48 14.44 -0.80 22.74
N GLU A 49 15.41 0.08 22.53
CA GLU A 49 16.79 -0.13 22.98
C GLU A 49 16.95 -0.03 24.51
N SER A 50 16.03 0.65 25.22
CA SER A 50 16.13 0.82 26.67
C SER A 50 15.73 -0.45 27.42
N GLY A 51 16.69 -1.06 28.14
CA GLY A 51 16.44 -2.15 29.09
C GLY A 51 16.38 -3.56 28.49
N LEU A 52 16.61 -3.73 27.18
CA LEU A 52 16.63 -5.04 26.54
C LEU A 52 18.06 -5.65 26.51
N PRO A 53 18.18 -6.98 26.73
CA PRO A 53 19.40 -7.73 26.45
C PRO A 53 19.91 -7.54 25.01
N LEU A 54 21.23 -7.67 24.80
CA LEU A 54 21.87 -7.39 23.51
C LEU A 54 21.35 -8.29 22.37
N ASP A 55 21.16 -9.57 22.63
CA ASP A 55 20.61 -10.55 21.70
C ASP A 55 19.18 -10.19 21.27
N VAL A 56 18.34 -9.76 22.21
CA VAL A 56 16.99 -9.29 21.93
C VAL A 56 17.01 -8.02 21.08
N ARG A 57 17.90 -7.06 21.38
CA ARG A 57 18.07 -5.84 20.57
C ARG A 57 18.47 -6.16 19.13
N ASN A 58 19.42 -7.08 18.93
CA ASN A 58 19.82 -7.52 17.60
C ASN A 58 18.66 -8.19 16.85
N GLY A 59 17.85 -9.00 17.55
CA GLY A 59 16.65 -9.62 16.99
C GLY A 59 15.60 -8.59 16.56
N VAL A 60 15.34 -7.58 17.40
CA VAL A 60 14.42 -6.47 17.07
C VAL A 60 14.92 -5.69 15.87
N TRP A 61 16.22 -5.37 15.82
CA TRP A 61 16.82 -4.65 14.70
C TRP A 61 16.70 -5.43 13.38
N ALA A 62 17.05 -6.72 13.41
CA ALA A 62 16.92 -7.59 12.24
C ALA A 62 15.47 -7.73 11.78
N TYR A 63 14.53 -7.88 12.72
CA TYR A 63 13.10 -8.01 12.40
C TYR A 63 12.53 -6.73 11.79
N THR A 64 12.74 -5.59 12.43
CA THR A 64 12.23 -4.29 11.96
C THR A 64 12.81 -3.93 10.58
N THR A 65 14.11 -4.13 10.37
CA THR A 65 14.75 -3.97 9.05
C THR A 65 14.12 -4.88 7.99
N LYS A 66 13.85 -6.15 8.34
CA LYS A 66 13.18 -7.09 7.43
C LYS A 66 11.76 -6.62 7.08
N GLN A 67 10.99 -6.13 8.05
CA GLN A 67 9.64 -5.63 7.81
C GLN A 67 9.62 -4.41 6.89
N ALA A 68 10.53 -3.45 7.10
CA ALA A 68 10.69 -2.30 6.22
C ALA A 68 11.01 -2.74 4.78
N ALA A 69 11.97 -3.66 4.61
CA ALA A 69 12.35 -4.19 3.30
C ALA A 69 11.19 -4.91 2.58
N ILE A 70 10.37 -5.68 3.29
CA ILE A 70 9.19 -6.36 2.72
C ILE A 70 8.20 -5.34 2.16
N LEU A 71 7.91 -4.27 2.91
CA LEU A 71 6.97 -3.24 2.48
C LEU A 71 7.51 -2.44 1.28
N CYS A 72 8.80 -2.09 1.29
CA CYS A 72 9.44 -1.44 0.15
C CYS A 72 9.39 -2.31 -1.11
N ASN A 73 9.64 -3.62 -0.99
CA ASN A 73 9.55 -4.53 -2.12
C ASN A 73 8.11 -4.70 -2.63
N ARG A 74 7.14 -4.75 -1.73
CA ARG A 74 5.73 -4.82 -2.09
C ARG A 74 5.26 -3.54 -2.79
N ALA A 75 5.70 -2.37 -2.33
CA ALA A 75 5.43 -1.10 -3.01
C ALA A 75 5.99 -1.10 -4.44
N LYS A 76 7.25 -1.54 -4.63
CA LYS A 76 7.87 -1.66 -5.96
C LYS A 76 7.09 -2.60 -6.88
N GLU A 77 6.68 -3.76 -6.38
CA GLU A 77 5.93 -4.73 -7.19
C GLU A 77 4.55 -4.21 -7.56
N PHE A 78 3.84 -3.54 -6.65
CA PHE A 78 2.58 -2.88 -6.98
C PHE A 78 2.79 -1.75 -7.98
N ALA A 79 3.79 -0.90 -7.80
CA ALA A 79 4.10 0.14 -8.78
C ALA A 79 4.41 -0.45 -10.16
N ARG A 80 5.11 -1.58 -10.23
CA ARG A 80 5.39 -2.30 -11.49
C ARG A 80 4.12 -2.78 -12.20
N ILE A 81 3.11 -3.22 -11.44
CA ILE A 81 1.84 -3.71 -12.00
C ILE A 81 0.92 -2.54 -12.42
N TRP A 82 0.96 -1.41 -11.71
CA TRP A 82 -0.04 -0.34 -11.84
C TRP A 82 0.44 0.91 -12.58
N VAL A 83 1.75 1.14 -12.69
CA VAL A 83 2.34 2.31 -13.37
C VAL A 83 2.80 1.95 -14.81
N SER A 84 2.80 0.67 -15.18
CA SER A 84 3.03 0.20 -16.56
C SER A 84 1.81 0.41 -17.45
#